data_AF-A0A3N6G5G2-F1
#
_entry.id   AF-A0A3N6G5G2-F1
#
_cell.length_a   1.000
_cell.length_b   1.000
_cell.length_c   1.000
_cell.angle_alpha   90.00
_cell.angle_beta   90.00
_cell.angle_gamma   90.00
#
_symmetry.space_group_name_H-M   'P 1'
#
loop_
_entity.id
_entity.type
_entity.pdbx_description
1 polymer ?
#
loop_
_entity_poly.entity_id
_entity_poly.type
_entity_poly.pdbx_seq_one_letter_code
_entity_poly.pdbx_strand_id
1 'polypeptide(L)' 'MRERGWGRGINVGSRAATTPLPNMVEYSAAKAAVVNMTTGLAGHLAGYVNGFNLRVDGGIAPVP' A
#
# COMPACT_ATOMS: atom_id res chain seq x y z
N MET A 1 -8.17 -14.27 11.21
CA MET A 1 -8.91 -13.00 11.42
C MET A 1 -10.41 -13.24 11.35
N ARG A 2 -10.94 -13.82 10.26
CA ARG A 2 -12.38 -14.13 10.11
C ARG A 2 -12.96 -14.96 11.27
N GLU A 3 -12.37 -16.11 11.60
CA GLU A 3 -12.81 -16.95 12.72
C GLU A 3 -12.69 -16.27 14.09
N ARG A 4 -11.80 -15.29 14.22
CA ARG A 4 -11.57 -14.54 15.46
C ARG A 4 -12.42 -13.26 15.55
N GLY A 5 -13.18 -12.92 14.50
CA GLY A 5 -13.97 -11.69 14.41
C GLY A 5 -13.17 -10.38 14.40
N TRP A 6 -11.83 -10.44 14.35
CA TRP A 6 -10.96 -9.27 14.44
C TRP A 6 -9.59 -9.49 13.78
N GLY A 7 -8.98 -8.40 13.32
CA GLY A 7 -7.65 -8.34 12.75
C GLY A 7 -7.25 -6.93 12.30
N ARG A 8 -5.94 -6.75 12.07
CA ARG A 8 -5.40 -5.56 11.40
C ARG A 8 -4.45 -5.94 10.28
N GLY A 9 -4.58 -5.24 9.15
CA GLY A 9 -3.67 -5.33 8.02
C GLY A 9 -2.86 -4.05 7.90
N ILE A 10 -1.53 -4.16 7.89
CA ILE A 10 -0.66 -3.00 7.74
C ILE A 10 0.28 -3.27 6.57
N ASN A 11 0.22 -2.40 5.57
CA ASN A 11 1.11 -2.43 4.42
C ASN A 11 2.07 -1.25 4.47
N VAL A 12 3.34 -1.50 4.22
CA VAL A 12 4.33 -0.43 4.02
C VAL A 12 4.35 -0.03 2.55
N GLY A 13 3.57 0.99 2.25
CA GLY A 13 3.51 1.66 0.96
C GLY A 13 4.67 2.62 0.73
N SER A 14 4.64 3.29 -0.41
CA SER A 14 5.66 4.25 -0.82
C SER A 14 5.00 5.43 -1.53
N ARG A 15 5.66 6.59 -1.53
CA ARG A 15 5.25 7.69 -2.40
C ARG A 15 5.21 7.30 -3.88
N ALA A 16 6.06 6.36 -4.29
CA ALA A 16 6.09 5.83 -5.65
C ALA A 16 4.74 5.28 -6.15
N ALA A 17 3.81 4.96 -5.26
CA ALA A 17 2.46 4.50 -5.63
C ALA A 17 1.59 5.59 -6.29
N THR A 18 1.81 6.87 -5.96
CA THR A 18 1.02 7.99 -6.51
C THR A 18 1.88 9.00 -7.26
N THR A 19 3.20 8.98 -7.03
CA THR A 19 4.17 9.82 -7.70
C THR A 19 5.29 8.91 -8.22
N PRO A 20 5.13 8.34 -9.43
CA PRO A 20 6.07 7.36 -9.96
C PRO A 20 7.48 7.93 -10.08
N LEU A 21 8.48 7.08 -9.85
CA LEU A 21 9.89 7.45 -9.95
C LEU A 21 10.39 7.09 -11.37
N PRO A 22 11.04 8.02 -12.09
CA PRO A 22 11.43 7.82 -13.49
C PRO A 22 12.29 6.57 -13.74
N ASN A 23 13.17 6.24 -12.80
CA ASN A 23 14.11 5.12 -12.92
C ASN A 23 13.67 3.86 -12.15
N MET A 24 12.42 3.83 -11.65
CA MET A 24 11.90 2.72 -10.85
C MET A 24 10.42 2.46 -11.18
N VAL A 25 10.14 2.20 -12.46
CA VAL A 25 8.77 2.04 -12.98
C VAL A 25 8.12 0.77 -12.42
N GLU A 26 8.85 -0.34 -12.39
CA GLU A 26 8.38 -1.63 -11.88
C GLU A 26 8.07 -1.54 -10.38
N TYR A 27 8.92 -0.85 -9.62
CA TYR A 27 8.70 -0.59 -8.19
C TYR A 27 7.48 0.30 -7.98
N SER A 28 7.33 1.37 -8.77
CA SER A 28 6.19 2.28 -8.69
C SER A 28 4.88 1.54 -8.99
N ALA A 29 4.87 0.70 -10.03
CA ALA A 29 3.75 -0.17 -10.39
C ALA A 29 3.42 -1.17 -9.27
N ALA A 30 4.42 -1.84 -8.71
CA ALA A 30 4.24 -2.76 -7.60
C ALA A 30 3.64 -2.06 -6.36
N LYS A 31 4.12 -0.85 -6.02
CA LYS A 31 3.59 -0.09 -4.89
C LYS A 31 2.17 0.44 -5.14
N ALA A 32 1.83 0.80 -6.38
CA ALA A 32 0.45 1.10 -6.77
C ALA A 32 -0.46 -0.13 -6.64
N ALA A 33 0.02 -1.32 -7.04
CA ALA A 33 -0.72 -2.57 -6.90
C ALA A 33 -1.05 -2.91 -5.44
N VAL A 34 -0.10 -2.69 -4.51
CA VAL A 34 -0.34 -2.88 -3.07
C VAL A 34 -1.47 -1.98 -2.55
N VAL A 35 -1.47 -0.70 -2.95
CA VAL A 35 -2.52 0.25 -2.56
C VAL A 35 -3.87 -0.21 -3.10
N ASN A 36 -3.94 -0.56 -4.39
CA ASN A 36 -5.18 -0.98 -5.04
C ASN A 36 -5.71 -2.32 -4.49
N MET A 37 -4.84 -3.29 -4.23
CA MET A 37 -5.21 -4.55 -3.59
C MET A 37 -5.83 -4.30 -2.21
N THR A 38 -5.24 -3.41 -1.42
CA THR A 38 -5.75 -3.08 -0.09
C THR A 38 -7.14 -2.45 -0.18
N THR A 39 -7.32 -1.50 -1.10
CA THR A 39 -8.62 -0.85 -1.34
C THR A 39 -9.67 -1.86 -1.82
N GLY A 40 -9.31 -2.75 -2.75
CA GLY A 40 -10.20 -3.80 -3.25
C GLY A 40 -10.64 -4.77 -2.16
N LEU A 41 -9.74 -5.13 -1.24
CA LEU A 41 -10.06 -6.04 -0.13
C LEU A 41 -10.77 -5.35 1.04
N ALA A 42 -10.67 -4.02 1.18
CA ALA A 42 -11.22 -3.29 2.33
C ALA A 42 -12.72 -3.57 2.53
N GLY A 43 -13.51 -3.55 1.44
CA GLY A 43 -14.94 -3.85 1.51
C GLY A 43 -15.23 -5.30 1.91
N HIS A 44 -14.51 -6.26 1.32
CA HIS A 44 -14.71 -7.69 1.61
C HIS A 44 -14.30 -8.08 3.04
N LEU A 45 -13.38 -7.34 3.65
CA LEU A 45 -12.82 -7.65 4.98
C LEU A 45 -13.34 -6.72 6.08
N ALA A 46 -14.16 -5.70 5.77
CA ALA A 46 -14.58 -4.66 6.71
C ALA A 46 -15.23 -5.19 8.00
N GLY A 47 -15.91 -6.35 7.93
CA GLY A 47 -16.58 -6.96 9.08
C GLY A 47 -15.63 -7.48 10.17
N TYR A 48 -14.33 -7.61 9.88
CA TYR A 48 -13.37 -8.16 10.85
C TYR A 48 -11.91 -7.68 10.67
N VAL A 49 -11.60 -6.83 9.69
CA VAL A 49 -10.26 -6.28 9.48
C VAL A 49 -10.31 -4.77 9.37
N ASN A 50 -9.46 -4.11 10.14
CA ASN A 50 -9.13 -2.70 9.94
C ASN A 50 -7.74 -2.58 9.30
N GLY A 51 -7.68 -2.02 8.10
CA GLY A 51 -6.47 -1.97 7.27
C GLY A 51 -5.93 -0.54 7.08
N PHE A 52 -4.62 -0.40 6.92
CA PHE A 52 -3.97 0.88 6.61
C PHE A 52 -2.72 0.69 5.74
N ASN A 53 -2.51 1.60 4.78
CA ASN A 53 -1.30 1.70 3.97
C ASN A 53 -0.41 2.83 4.52
N LEU A 54 0.73 2.48 5.10
CA LEU A 54 1.74 3.43 5.53
C LEU A 54 2.51 3.94 4.33
N ARG A 55 2.27 5.18 3.92
CA ARG A 55 3.08 5.83 2.89
C ARG A 55 4.44 6.21 3.46
N VAL A 56 5.51 5.63 2.92
CA VAL A 56 6.90 6.00 3.23
C VAL A 56 7.45 6.89 2.12
N ASP A 57 8.09 8.00 2.51
CA ASP A 57 8.83 8.88 1.61
C ASP A 57 10.31 8.84 2.02
N GLY A 58 11.08 7.96 1.40
CA GLY A 58 12.44 7.60 1.83
C GLY A 58 13.51 8.64 1.50
N GLY A 59 13.17 9.91 1.31
CA GLY A 59 14.16 10.95 1.01
C GLY A 59 14.95 10.68 -0.28
N ILE A 60 14.27 10.26 -1.35
CA ILE A 60 14.91 10.09 -2.66
C ILE A 60 15.33 11.48 -3.14
N ALA A 61 16.64 11.75 -3.11
CA ALA A 61 17.23 12.94 -3.69
C ALA A 61 16.92 12.98 -5.20
N PRO A 62 16.63 14.15 -5.78
CA PRO A 62 16.51 14.28 -7.22
C PRO A 62 17.82 13.79 -7.85
N VAL A 63 17.73 12.73 -8.66
CA VAL A 63 18.80 12.35 -9.57
C VAL A 63 18.89 13.44 -10.65
N PRO A 64 20.07 14.02 -10.91
CA PRO A 64 20.27 15.05 -11.94
C PRO A 64 19.82 14.61 -13.33
#